data_AF-A0A6G9FN36-F1
#
_entry.id   AF-A0A6G9FN36-F1
#
_cell.length_a   1.000
_cell.length_b   1.000
_cell.length_c   1.000
_cell.angle_alpha   90.00
_cell.angle_beta   90.00
_cell.angle_gamma   90.00
#
_symmetry.space_group_name_H-M   'P 1'
#
loop_
_entity.id
_entity.type
_entity.pdbx_description
1 polymer ?
#
loop_
_entity_poly.entity_id
_entity_poly.type
_entity_poly.pdbx_seq_one_letter_code
_entity_poly.pdbx_strand_id
1 'polypeptide(L)'
;MTTPPGWYPDPQAPHTERWWDGTAWTAHSRAAQATGGVPVHPPQGPGGTFGPPQPHTVPMRPAGSGPGGSGNKRLIALAVAGVVLVAAVATGAVLLGGDDSGSSPRSAPSSSPTPAPATADPKNSATASPPATEDAAVLEDQLNGITLAIPDGWVRATSSLEEGATIYTDETYDCPAGGSSLCRQGRVSSIAASSDAATAEAVAKEDISRYAEKVYGEDTLGNRPHGGIESHKVLKSQNFAVAGKAGYLVRWQVVTGAGTGGYVQTIAFPSPAGTGALMVVRFAFDAAPSAPGLEVMDEVAESIRPVGDTTGGGVGSSIGPG
;
A
#
# COMPACT_ATOMS: atom_id res chain seq x y z
N MET A 1 -13.52 -28.33 16.64
CA MET A 1 -12.22 -28.95 16.97
C MET A 1 -11.27 -27.80 17.28
N THR A 2 -10.67 -27.77 18.47
CA THR A 2 -9.77 -26.68 18.90
C THR A 2 -8.34 -27.11 18.67
N THR A 3 -7.52 -26.23 18.08
CA THR A 3 -6.09 -26.48 17.88
C THR A 3 -5.42 -26.67 19.25
N PRO A 4 -4.76 -27.81 19.51
CA PRO A 4 -4.12 -28.07 20.80
C PRO A 4 -2.94 -27.12 21.03
N PRO A 5 -2.54 -26.87 22.29
CA PRO A 5 -1.37 -26.04 22.58
C PRO A 5 -0.09 -26.64 21.98
N GLY A 6 0.77 -25.81 21.37
CA GLY A 6 1.96 -26.27 20.67
C GLY A 6 2.73 -25.19 19.92
N TRP A 7 3.86 -25.57 19.33
CA TRP A 7 4.61 -24.74 18.40
C TRP A 7 4.04 -24.89 16.99
N TYR A 8 3.76 -23.76 16.35
CA TYR A 8 3.19 -23.73 15.00
C TYR A 8 3.92 -22.67 14.16
N PRO A 9 3.96 -22.80 12.83
CA PRO A 9 4.60 -21.83 11.95
C PRO A 9 4.03 -20.42 12.15
N ASP A 10 4.89 -19.42 12.27
CA ASP A 10 4.47 -18.02 12.38
C ASP A 10 4.04 -17.49 11.00
N PRO A 11 2.76 -17.09 10.81
CA PRO A 11 2.29 -16.54 9.54
C PRO A 11 3.00 -15.26 9.11
N GLN A 12 3.65 -14.56 10.06
CA GLN A 12 4.36 -13.29 9.82
C GLN A 12 5.86 -13.50 9.61
N ALA A 13 6.39 -14.69 9.88
CA ALA A 13 7.82 -14.99 9.79
C ALA A 13 8.04 -16.47 9.43
N PRO A 14 8.20 -16.80 8.13
CA PRO A 14 8.17 -18.18 7.61
C PRO A 14 9.35 -19.07 8.05
N HIS A 15 10.35 -18.51 8.74
CA HIS A 15 11.49 -19.26 9.29
C HIS A 15 11.41 -19.47 10.81
N THR A 16 10.30 -19.11 11.43
CA THR A 16 10.09 -19.19 12.88
C THR A 16 8.77 -19.87 13.23
N GLU A 17 8.76 -20.50 14.40
CA GLU A 17 7.55 -21.01 15.02
C GLU A 17 7.16 -20.11 16.19
N ARG A 18 5.85 -19.93 16.38
CA ARG A 18 5.26 -19.21 17.50
C ARG A 18 4.45 -20.19 18.36
N TRP A 19 4.39 -19.95 19.67
CA TRP A 19 3.68 -20.84 20.58
C TRP A 19 2.19 -20.47 20.67
N TRP A 20 1.31 -21.45 20.44
CA TRP A 20 -0.13 -21.39 20.66
C TRP A 20 -0.47 -22.04 22.01
N ASP A 21 -1.24 -21.37 22.86
CA ASP A 21 -1.59 -21.85 24.20
C ASP A 21 -2.89 -22.67 24.28
N GLY A 22 -3.54 -22.91 23.13
CA GLY A 22 -4.87 -23.55 23.04
C GLY A 22 -6.01 -22.55 22.83
N THR A 23 -5.79 -21.26 23.08
CA THR A 23 -6.77 -20.18 22.93
C THR A 23 -6.26 -18.93 22.19
N ALA A 24 -4.95 -18.63 22.28
CA ALA A 24 -4.31 -17.48 21.64
C ALA A 24 -2.81 -17.76 21.32
N TRP A 25 -2.25 -16.95 20.43
CA TRP A 25 -0.81 -16.92 20.14
C TRP A 25 -0.08 -16.15 21.23
N THR A 26 0.98 -16.73 21.79
CA THR A 26 1.81 -16.07 22.83
C THR A 26 2.99 -15.31 22.23
N ALA A 27 3.75 -14.57 23.03
CA ALA A 27 4.94 -13.85 22.59
C ALA A 27 6.18 -14.74 22.38
N HIS A 28 6.11 -16.04 22.73
CA HIS A 28 7.23 -16.95 22.57
C HIS A 28 7.38 -17.34 21.09
N SER A 29 8.55 -17.04 20.52
CA SER A 29 8.98 -17.47 19.19
C SER A 29 10.29 -18.25 19.26
N ARG A 30 10.49 -19.18 18.33
CA ARG A 30 11.75 -19.92 18.18
C ARG A 30 12.07 -20.12 16.70
N ALA A 31 13.35 -20.33 16.40
CA ALA A 31 13.74 -20.80 15.07
C ALA A 31 13.06 -22.14 14.79
N ALA A 32 12.49 -22.29 13.59
CA ALA A 32 11.86 -23.54 13.19
C ALA A 32 12.89 -24.68 13.33
N GLN A 33 12.60 -25.65 14.19
CA GLN A 33 13.46 -26.84 14.27
C GLN A 33 13.27 -27.61 12.97
N ALA A 34 14.37 -27.86 12.25
CA ALA A 34 14.37 -28.84 11.17
C ALA A 34 14.13 -30.23 11.78
N THR A 35 12.87 -30.57 12.04
CA THR A 35 12.46 -31.93 12.39
C THR A 35 12.68 -32.78 11.16
N GLY A 36 13.65 -33.69 11.26
CA GLY A 36 14.08 -34.56 10.18
C GLY A 36 12.96 -35.45 9.64
N GLY A 37 13.13 -35.79 8.36
CA GLY A 37 12.77 -37.07 7.78
C GLY A 37 11.28 -37.42 7.75
N VAL A 38 10.60 -36.99 6.68
CA VAL A 38 9.46 -37.73 6.14
C VAL A 38 9.96 -38.40 4.85
N PRO A 39 9.99 -39.74 4.74
CA PRO A 39 10.46 -40.39 3.52
C PRO A 39 9.46 -40.13 2.39
N VAL A 40 9.91 -39.42 1.37
CA VAL A 40 9.17 -39.30 0.11
C VAL A 40 9.20 -40.67 -0.57
N HIS A 41 8.04 -41.34 -0.61
CA HIS A 41 7.81 -42.50 -1.46
C HIS A 41 7.82 -42.07 -2.93
N PRO A 42 8.68 -42.63 -3.79
CA PRO A 42 8.54 -42.46 -5.24
C PRO A 42 7.45 -43.40 -5.80
N PRO A 43 6.67 -42.98 -6.81
CA PRO A 43 5.66 -43.85 -7.43
C PRO A 43 6.31 -44.96 -8.26
N GLN A 44 5.84 -46.19 -8.04
CA GLN A 44 6.25 -47.40 -8.74
C GLN A 44 5.62 -47.44 -10.15
N GLY A 45 6.46 -47.48 -11.19
CA GLY A 45 6.11 -47.98 -12.53
C GLY A 45 6.72 -49.37 -12.74
N PRO A 46 6.05 -50.31 -13.45
CA PRO A 46 6.51 -51.70 -13.52
C PRO A 46 7.44 -51.97 -14.71
N GLY A 47 8.54 -52.71 -14.44
CA GLY A 47 8.92 -53.87 -15.25
C GLY A 47 10.17 -53.82 -16.14
N GLY A 48 11.24 -54.47 -15.67
CA GLY A 48 12.26 -55.21 -16.47
C GLY A 48 13.49 -54.42 -16.95
N THR A 49 14.74 -54.92 -16.99
CA THR A 49 15.31 -56.27 -16.75
C THR A 49 16.86 -56.16 -16.70
N PHE A 50 17.50 -56.82 -15.70
CA PHE A 50 18.85 -57.48 -15.69
C PHE A 50 20.22 -56.74 -15.80
N GLY A 51 21.09 -56.96 -14.77
CA GLY A 51 22.49 -57.43 -14.94
C GLY A 51 23.68 -56.51 -14.53
N PRO A 52 24.67 -56.94 -13.71
CA PRO A 52 25.65 -56.08 -13.00
C PRO A 52 27.07 -56.01 -13.63
N PRO A 53 27.98 -55.10 -13.18
CA PRO A 53 29.03 -55.52 -12.22
C PRO A 53 29.59 -54.45 -11.23
N GLN A 54 29.97 -54.95 -10.04
CA GLN A 54 31.16 -54.71 -9.17
C GLN A 54 31.66 -53.29 -8.75
N PRO A 55 32.13 -53.13 -7.48
CA PRO A 55 32.57 -51.86 -6.90
C PRO A 55 34.08 -51.62 -7.02
N HIS A 56 34.49 -50.37 -7.22
CA HIS A 56 35.88 -49.94 -7.05
C HIS A 56 35.98 -49.03 -5.83
N THR A 57 36.65 -49.56 -4.80
CA THR A 57 37.26 -48.80 -3.72
C THR A 57 38.63 -48.31 -4.20
N VAL A 58 38.99 -47.06 -3.89
CA VAL A 58 40.39 -46.64 -3.88
C VAL A 58 40.65 -45.74 -2.66
N PRO A 59 41.83 -45.88 -2.02
CA PRO A 59 42.06 -45.44 -0.64
C PRO A 59 42.83 -44.12 -0.56
N MET A 60 42.64 -43.43 0.56
CA MET A 60 43.41 -42.27 1.00
C MET A 60 44.77 -42.71 1.57
N ARG A 61 45.86 -42.01 1.23
CA ARG A 61 47.07 -41.90 2.07
C ARG A 61 47.89 -40.62 1.76
N PRO A 62 48.76 -40.16 2.70
CA PRO A 62 49.08 -38.75 2.89
C PRO A 62 50.56 -38.37 2.68
N ALA A 63 50.84 -37.08 2.93
CA ALA A 63 52.11 -36.43 3.30
C ALA A 63 52.97 -35.82 2.18
N GLY A 64 53.34 -34.54 2.37
CA GLY A 64 54.35 -33.84 1.57
C GLY A 64 54.37 -32.33 1.82
N SER A 65 55.29 -31.90 2.67
CA SER A 65 55.53 -30.57 3.23
C SER A 65 56.20 -29.58 2.25
N GLY A 66 55.95 -28.27 2.42
CA GLY A 66 56.95 -27.21 2.11
C GLY A 66 56.49 -26.02 1.24
N PRO A 67 57.14 -24.83 1.35
CA PRO A 67 56.45 -23.54 1.51
C PRO A 67 56.75 -22.46 0.44
N GLY A 68 55.96 -21.38 0.45
CA GLY A 68 56.23 -20.11 -0.24
C GLY A 68 54.93 -19.44 -0.68
N GLY A 69 54.43 -18.39 -0.01
CA GLY A 69 54.76 -16.98 -0.30
C GLY A 69 53.89 -16.49 -1.47
N SER A 70 53.09 -15.43 -1.43
CA SER A 70 53.10 -14.18 -0.66
C SER A 70 51.73 -13.52 -0.77
N GLY A 71 51.47 -12.52 0.09
CA GLY A 71 50.22 -11.75 0.24
C GLY A 71 49.60 -11.18 -1.05
N ASN A 72 48.42 -10.57 -0.99
CA ASN A 72 48.19 -9.33 -0.23
C ASN A 72 46.72 -9.16 0.17
N LYS A 73 46.46 -9.02 1.47
CA LYS A 73 45.23 -8.44 2.04
C LYS A 73 45.36 -6.92 1.97
N ARG A 74 44.32 -6.22 1.48
CA ARG A 74 44.12 -4.79 1.78
C ARG A 74 42.76 -4.61 2.42
N LEU A 75 42.79 -4.66 3.75
CA LEU A 75 41.85 -3.96 4.62
C LEU A 75 42.15 -2.46 4.46
N ILE A 76 41.12 -1.68 4.11
CA ILE A 76 41.15 -0.23 4.30
C ILE A 76 40.06 0.06 5.32
N ALA A 77 40.49 0.25 6.56
CA ALA A 77 39.74 0.88 7.62
C ALA A 77 39.97 2.39 7.50
N LEU A 78 38.89 3.17 7.44
CA LEU A 78 38.91 4.60 7.74
C LEU A 78 37.88 4.86 8.83
N ALA A 79 38.39 5.05 10.03
CA ALA A 79 37.69 5.62 11.16
C ALA A 79 37.82 7.15 11.08
N VAL A 80 36.70 7.86 11.15
CA VAL A 80 36.67 9.27 11.56
C VAL A 80 35.59 9.41 12.61
N ALA A 81 36.05 9.64 13.84
CA ALA A 81 35.24 10.09 14.96
C ALA A 81 35.00 11.60 14.83
N GLY A 82 33.78 12.04 15.12
CA GLY A 82 33.40 13.45 15.18
C GLY A 82 32.43 13.69 16.34
N VAL A 83 32.87 14.52 17.28
CA VAL A 83 32.45 14.67 18.67
C VAL A 83 31.03 15.23 18.87
N VAL A 84 30.41 14.76 19.95
CA VAL A 84 29.15 15.16 20.59
C VAL A 84 29.17 16.63 21.05
N LEU A 85 28.04 17.33 20.87
CA LEU A 85 27.65 18.45 21.73
C LEU A 85 26.24 18.22 22.28
N VAL A 86 26.17 18.10 23.61
CA VAL A 86 24.96 18.19 24.43
C VAL A 86 24.83 19.64 24.89
N ALA A 87 23.62 20.21 24.80
CA ALA A 87 23.20 21.28 25.68
C ALA A 87 21.72 21.12 26.01
N ALA A 88 21.43 21.24 27.30
CA ALA A 88 20.25 20.77 27.97
C ALA A 88 19.37 21.93 28.49
N VAL A 89 18.07 21.66 28.60
CA VAL A 89 17.11 22.12 29.64
C VAL A 89 16.72 23.59 29.72
N ALA A 90 15.40 23.83 29.67
CA ALA A 90 14.68 24.55 30.73
C ALA A 90 13.19 24.16 30.78
N THR A 91 12.79 23.65 31.94
CA THR A 91 11.45 23.33 32.40
C THR A 91 10.62 24.59 32.63
N GLY A 92 9.30 24.51 32.43
CA GLY A 92 8.33 25.48 32.94
C GLY A 92 7.00 24.83 33.26
N ALA A 93 6.86 24.33 34.50
CA ALA A 93 5.57 24.01 35.11
C ALA A 93 5.23 25.10 36.12
N VAL A 94 3.96 25.53 36.16
CA VAL A 94 3.25 26.34 37.19
C VAL A 94 1.96 26.87 36.51
N LEU A 95 0.73 26.83 37.02
CA LEU A 95 0.09 26.36 38.26
C LEU A 95 -1.45 26.37 38.04
N LEU A 96 -2.14 25.49 38.78
CA LEU A 96 -3.40 25.67 39.53
C LEU A 96 -4.78 25.89 38.85
N GLY A 97 -5.71 25.01 39.26
CA GLY A 97 -7.07 25.34 39.71
C GLY A 97 -8.15 25.26 38.63
N GLY A 98 -9.29 24.61 38.80
CA GLY A 98 -9.91 23.97 39.94
C GLY A 98 -11.35 23.55 39.56
N ASP A 99 -11.82 22.53 40.24
CA ASP A 99 -13.18 22.16 40.63
C ASP A 99 -14.32 21.90 39.61
N ASP A 100 -15.02 20.83 40.00
CA ASP A 100 -16.28 20.26 39.54
C ASP A 100 -17.45 21.26 39.41
N SER A 101 -18.28 21.01 38.39
CA SER A 101 -19.76 21.14 38.35
C SER A 101 -20.18 20.88 36.90
N GLY A 102 -20.76 19.75 36.51
CA GLY A 102 -21.99 19.22 37.06
C GLY A 102 -23.17 20.10 36.65
N SER A 103 -23.72 19.91 35.44
CA SER A 103 -25.16 20.05 35.15
C SER A 103 -25.47 19.85 33.67
N SER A 104 -25.99 18.67 33.37
CA SER A 104 -26.93 18.45 32.27
C SER A 104 -28.33 18.89 32.73
N PRO A 105 -29.12 19.55 31.88
CA PRO A 105 -30.57 19.38 31.88
C PRO A 105 -30.98 18.80 30.52
N ARG A 106 -31.37 17.53 30.46
CA ARG A 106 -32.74 17.02 30.69
C ARG A 106 -33.75 17.49 29.64
N SER A 107 -34.00 16.60 28.69
CA SER A 107 -35.24 16.52 27.90
C SER A 107 -36.46 16.32 28.80
N ALA A 108 -37.58 16.99 28.47
CA ALA A 108 -38.97 16.60 28.78
C ALA A 108 -39.95 17.48 27.93
N PRO A 109 -41.27 17.21 27.87
CA PRO A 109 -41.88 16.31 26.90
C PRO A 109 -43.06 16.91 26.09
N SER A 110 -43.44 16.21 25.02
CA SER A 110 -44.77 15.96 24.42
C SER A 110 -45.98 16.88 24.70
N SER A 111 -46.69 17.30 23.63
CA SER A 111 -48.17 17.29 23.52
C SER A 111 -48.65 17.51 22.06
N SER A 112 -49.46 16.56 21.58
CA SER A 112 -50.25 16.43 20.32
C SER A 112 -51.46 17.42 20.27
N PRO A 113 -52.41 17.41 19.28
CA PRO A 113 -52.65 16.51 18.13
C PRO A 113 -53.02 17.18 16.77
N THR A 114 -53.13 16.29 15.77
CA THR A 114 -53.69 16.31 14.39
C THR A 114 -54.86 17.26 14.07
N PRO A 115 -55.01 17.67 12.79
CA PRO A 115 -56.09 17.11 11.98
C PRO A 115 -55.65 16.65 10.57
N ALA A 116 -56.05 15.44 10.20
CA ALA A 116 -56.24 14.99 8.82
C ALA A 116 -57.70 15.30 8.44
N PRO A 117 -58.10 15.43 7.15
CA PRO A 117 -57.89 14.37 6.15
C PRO A 117 -57.71 14.83 4.69
N ALA A 118 -57.04 14.01 3.88
CA ALA A 118 -57.49 13.70 2.51
C ALA A 118 -56.74 12.47 1.97
N THR A 119 -57.51 11.43 1.73
CA THR A 119 -57.15 10.19 1.04
C THR A 119 -56.77 10.47 -0.42
N ALA A 120 -55.61 9.98 -0.88
CA ALA A 120 -55.35 9.70 -2.28
C ALA A 120 -54.45 8.45 -2.40
N ASP A 121 -54.84 7.59 -3.33
CA ASP A 121 -54.42 6.21 -3.61
C ASP A 121 -52.92 5.83 -3.54
N PRO A 122 -52.60 4.60 -3.10
CA PRO A 122 -51.28 3.99 -3.24
C PRO A 122 -51.15 3.35 -4.63
N LYS A 123 -50.82 4.16 -5.64
CA LYS A 123 -50.37 3.63 -6.93
C LYS A 123 -49.47 4.62 -7.66
N ASN A 124 -48.29 4.85 -7.08
CA ASN A 124 -47.09 5.20 -7.83
C ASN A 124 -45.89 4.91 -6.92
N SER A 125 -45.45 3.66 -6.94
CA SER A 125 -44.09 3.29 -6.57
C SER A 125 -43.19 3.85 -7.67
N ALA A 126 -42.97 5.16 -7.66
CA ALA A 126 -41.86 5.75 -8.40
C ALA A 126 -40.62 5.40 -7.60
N THR A 127 -39.95 4.34 -8.05
CA THR A 127 -38.53 4.09 -7.81
C THR A 127 -37.83 5.45 -7.76
N ALA A 128 -37.31 5.83 -6.59
CA ALA A 128 -36.37 6.93 -6.49
C ALA A 128 -35.22 6.58 -7.43
N SER A 129 -35.19 7.21 -8.60
CA SER A 129 -34.02 7.17 -9.46
C SER A 129 -32.90 7.85 -8.67
N PRO A 130 -31.71 7.24 -8.55
CA PRO A 130 -30.57 7.94 -7.98
C PRO A 130 -30.38 9.24 -8.78
N PRO A 131 -30.03 10.37 -8.13
CA PRO A 131 -29.79 11.61 -8.85
C PRO A 131 -28.71 11.37 -9.91
N ALA A 132 -29.08 11.59 -11.17
CA ALA A 132 -28.15 11.53 -12.29
C ALA A 132 -27.27 12.79 -12.25
N THR A 133 -26.14 12.70 -11.57
CA THR A 133 -24.84 13.36 -11.90
C THR A 133 -23.82 12.99 -10.81
N GLU A 134 -23.39 11.72 -10.78
CA GLU A 134 -21.96 11.53 -10.49
C GLU A 134 -21.25 12.18 -11.68
N ASP A 135 -20.50 13.25 -11.46
CA ASP A 135 -19.68 13.84 -12.51
C ASP A 135 -18.78 12.73 -13.05
N ALA A 136 -19.05 12.25 -14.27
CA ALA A 136 -18.35 11.10 -14.85
C ALA A 136 -16.83 11.37 -15.00
N ALA A 137 -16.43 12.64 -14.91
CA ALA A 137 -15.06 13.14 -14.94
C ALA A 137 -14.36 13.19 -13.57
N VAL A 138 -15.01 12.76 -12.48
CA VAL A 138 -14.45 12.80 -11.13
C VAL A 138 -14.52 11.41 -10.49
N LEU A 139 -13.40 10.98 -9.92
CA LEU A 139 -13.34 9.84 -9.01
C LEU A 139 -13.53 10.35 -7.59
N GLU A 140 -14.54 9.83 -6.91
CA GLU A 140 -14.81 10.11 -5.50
C GLU A 140 -14.33 8.94 -4.61
N ASP A 141 -13.49 9.24 -3.63
CA ASP A 141 -13.11 8.33 -2.57
C ASP A 141 -13.76 8.79 -1.26
N GLN A 142 -14.99 8.32 -1.01
CA GLN A 142 -15.74 8.67 0.19
C GLN A 142 -15.06 8.20 1.47
N LEU A 143 -14.31 7.10 1.41
CA LEU A 143 -13.64 6.53 2.59
C LEU A 143 -12.50 7.45 3.05
N ASN A 144 -11.70 7.93 2.10
CA ASN A 144 -10.57 8.81 2.40
C ASN A 144 -10.90 10.30 2.26
N GLY A 145 -12.13 10.66 1.89
CA GLY A 145 -12.63 12.03 1.88
C GLY A 145 -12.05 12.91 0.78
N ILE A 146 -11.65 12.33 -0.35
CA ILE A 146 -11.10 13.09 -1.48
C ILE A 146 -11.86 12.84 -2.79
N THR A 147 -11.76 13.80 -3.70
CA THR A 147 -12.05 13.65 -5.12
C THR A 147 -10.79 13.87 -5.94
N LEU A 148 -10.71 13.26 -7.12
CA LEU A 148 -9.67 13.53 -8.12
C LEU A 148 -10.25 13.46 -9.53
N ALA A 149 -9.70 14.25 -10.45
CA ALA A 149 -10.13 14.26 -11.84
C ALA A 149 -9.75 12.96 -12.56
N ILE A 150 -10.65 12.46 -13.40
CA ILE A 150 -10.43 11.33 -14.29
C ILE A 150 -9.94 11.89 -15.63
N PRO A 151 -8.70 11.59 -16.06
CA PRO A 151 -8.23 12.07 -17.35
C PRO A 151 -9.03 11.49 -18.52
N ASP A 152 -9.01 12.17 -19.66
CA ASP A 152 -9.67 11.69 -20.87
C ASP A 152 -9.14 10.31 -21.28
N GLY A 153 -10.06 9.40 -21.63
CA GLY A 153 -9.73 8.02 -22.00
C GLY A 153 -9.39 7.10 -20.81
N TRP A 154 -9.55 7.58 -19.58
CA TRP A 154 -9.44 6.78 -18.38
C TRP A 154 -10.81 6.34 -17.87
N VAL A 155 -10.82 5.20 -17.19
CA VAL A 155 -12.03 4.62 -16.62
C VAL A 155 -11.83 4.31 -15.14
N ARG A 156 -12.95 4.28 -14.41
CA ARG A 156 -12.98 3.87 -13.00
C ARG A 156 -12.86 2.36 -12.90
N ALA A 157 -12.11 1.90 -11.92
CA ALA A 157 -12.15 0.50 -11.53
C ALA A 157 -13.55 0.15 -11.02
N THR A 158 -14.18 -0.85 -11.63
CA THR A 158 -15.47 -1.41 -11.18
C THR A 158 -15.30 -2.68 -10.35
N SER A 159 -14.09 -3.23 -10.31
CA SER A 159 -13.76 -4.46 -9.59
C SER A 159 -13.48 -4.17 -8.12
N SER A 160 -14.03 -5.00 -7.23
CA SER A 160 -13.72 -5.00 -5.80
C SER A 160 -12.33 -5.56 -5.46
N LEU A 161 -11.58 -6.03 -6.47
CA LEU A 161 -10.21 -6.51 -6.30
C LEU A 161 -9.19 -5.38 -6.24
N GLU A 162 -9.56 -4.16 -6.66
CA GLU A 162 -8.68 -3.01 -6.58
C GLU A 162 -8.58 -2.49 -5.15
N GLU A 163 -7.38 -2.06 -4.78
CA GLU A 163 -7.11 -1.50 -3.47
C GLU A 163 -7.51 -0.03 -3.48
N GLY A 164 -8.65 0.28 -2.86
CA GLY A 164 -9.21 1.63 -2.77
C GLY A 164 -9.77 2.18 -4.08
N ALA A 165 -10.08 3.48 -4.09
CA ALA A 165 -10.65 4.12 -5.26
C ALA A 165 -9.57 4.25 -6.35
N THR A 166 -9.83 3.69 -7.53
CA THR A 166 -8.82 3.52 -8.58
C THR A 166 -9.35 3.93 -9.95
N ILE A 167 -8.52 4.60 -10.73
CA ILE A 167 -8.70 4.84 -12.18
C ILE A 167 -7.51 4.31 -12.96
N TYR A 168 -7.74 3.94 -14.22
CA TYR A 168 -6.69 3.48 -15.12
C TYR A 168 -7.03 3.81 -16.58
N THR A 169 -6.03 3.76 -17.45
CA THR A 169 -6.23 3.83 -18.91
C THR A 169 -7.12 2.69 -19.37
N ASP A 170 -8.13 2.97 -20.21
CA ASP A 170 -9.13 1.97 -20.62
C ASP A 170 -8.53 0.79 -21.41
N GLU A 171 -7.49 1.05 -22.20
CA GLU A 171 -6.83 0.02 -22.98
C GLU A 171 -5.87 -0.83 -22.14
N THR A 172 -5.84 -2.12 -22.48
CA THR A 172 -4.87 -3.09 -21.99
C THR A 172 -3.93 -3.54 -23.09
N TYR A 173 -2.72 -3.96 -22.74
CA TYR A 173 -1.76 -4.51 -23.67
C TYR A 173 -1.02 -5.72 -23.04
N ASP A 174 -0.34 -6.51 -23.86
CA ASP A 174 0.46 -7.63 -23.37
C ASP A 174 1.67 -7.13 -22.59
N CYS A 175 1.83 -7.60 -21.36
CA CYS A 175 2.96 -7.19 -20.53
C CYS A 175 4.31 -7.53 -21.19
N PRO A 176 5.32 -6.66 -21.07
CA PRO A 176 6.51 -6.72 -21.92
C PRO A 176 7.45 -7.90 -21.63
N ALA A 177 7.38 -8.52 -20.44
CA ALA A 177 8.12 -9.75 -20.16
C ALA A 177 7.47 -11.02 -20.73
N GLY A 178 6.33 -10.89 -21.40
CA GLY A 178 5.54 -12.00 -21.91
C GLY A 178 4.66 -12.67 -20.84
N GLY A 179 4.02 -13.78 -21.23
CA GLY A 179 3.03 -14.47 -20.42
C GLY A 179 1.59 -14.11 -20.81
N SER A 180 0.62 -14.49 -19.97
CA SER A 180 -0.81 -14.19 -20.18
C SER A 180 -1.30 -12.98 -19.37
N SER A 181 -0.39 -12.18 -18.82
CA SER A 181 -0.71 -11.02 -18.00
C SER A 181 -0.97 -9.80 -18.89
N LEU A 182 -2.02 -9.05 -18.56
CA LEU A 182 -2.37 -7.81 -19.23
C LEU A 182 -1.94 -6.61 -18.38
N CYS A 183 -1.27 -5.67 -19.03
CA CYS A 183 -0.77 -4.44 -18.45
C CYS A 183 -1.62 -3.25 -18.92
N ARG A 184 -1.56 -2.16 -18.18
CA ARG A 184 -2.20 -0.88 -18.49
C ARG A 184 -1.15 0.22 -18.43
N GLN A 185 -1.27 1.20 -19.31
CA GLN A 185 -0.27 2.26 -19.44
C GLN A 185 -0.31 3.28 -18.29
N GLY A 186 -1.43 3.39 -17.59
CA GLY A 186 -1.57 4.32 -16.47
C GLY A 186 -2.55 3.83 -15.43
N ARG A 187 -2.21 4.07 -14.16
CA ARG A 187 -3.07 3.85 -12.99
C ARG A 187 -2.88 4.96 -11.97
N VAL A 188 -3.98 5.36 -11.32
CA VAL A 188 -3.99 6.18 -10.11
C VAL A 188 -4.92 5.54 -9.08
N SER A 189 -4.48 5.44 -7.82
CA SER A 189 -5.28 4.86 -6.74
C SER A 189 -5.11 5.64 -5.44
N SER A 190 -6.20 5.84 -4.69
CA SER A 190 -6.20 6.42 -3.35
C SER A 190 -6.53 5.37 -2.29
N ILE A 191 -5.68 5.29 -1.26
CA ILE A 191 -5.83 4.32 -0.16
C ILE A 191 -5.39 4.93 1.17
N ALA A 192 -5.83 4.32 2.27
CA ALA A 192 -5.24 4.58 3.58
C ALA A 192 -3.75 4.16 3.58
N ALA A 193 -2.90 4.92 4.28
CA ALA A 193 -1.49 4.57 4.37
C ALA A 193 -1.30 3.32 5.24
N SER A 194 -0.50 2.38 4.75
CA SER A 194 -0.01 1.24 5.53
C SER A 194 1.43 1.52 5.96
N SER A 195 1.59 2.19 7.10
CA SER A 195 2.90 2.56 7.67
C SER A 195 2.73 2.96 9.13
N ASP A 196 3.75 2.69 9.94
CA ASP A 196 3.85 3.17 11.33
C ASP A 196 4.48 4.57 11.42
N ALA A 197 4.90 5.14 10.28
CA ALA A 197 5.53 6.44 10.25
C ALA A 197 4.54 7.57 10.55
N ALA A 198 4.99 8.53 11.37
CA ALA A 198 4.14 9.62 11.85
C ALA A 198 4.05 10.83 10.90
N THR A 199 4.87 10.88 9.85
CA THR A 199 4.95 12.05 8.95
C THR A 199 4.63 11.67 7.51
N ALA A 200 4.02 12.59 6.77
CA ALA A 200 3.75 12.42 5.34
C ALA A 200 5.01 12.13 4.53
N GLU A 201 6.13 12.78 4.85
CA GLU A 201 7.42 12.53 4.17
C GLU A 201 7.91 11.10 4.34
N ALA A 202 7.90 10.60 5.58
CA ALA A 202 8.34 9.24 5.86
C ALA A 202 7.40 8.21 5.20
N VAL A 203 6.08 8.42 5.30
CA VAL A 203 5.09 7.56 4.63
C VAL A 203 5.31 7.54 3.11
N ALA A 204 5.49 8.70 2.46
CA ALA A 204 5.67 8.76 1.01
C ALA A 204 6.94 8.03 0.55
N LYS A 205 8.04 8.14 1.30
CA LYS A 205 9.33 7.49 0.98
C LYS A 205 9.30 5.98 1.18
N GLU A 206 8.61 5.50 2.22
CA GLU A 206 8.39 4.07 2.42
C GLU A 206 7.45 3.47 1.36
N ASP A 207 6.35 4.17 1.10
CA ASP A 207 5.29 3.70 0.22
C ASP A 207 5.75 3.58 -1.23
N ILE A 208 6.46 4.58 -1.76
CA ILE A 208 6.86 4.58 -3.18
C ILE A 208 7.75 3.38 -3.53
N SER A 209 8.60 2.93 -2.59
CA SER A 209 9.45 1.76 -2.78
C SER A 209 8.59 0.49 -2.91
N ARG A 210 7.65 0.29 -1.98
CA ARG A 210 6.72 -0.86 -2.02
C ARG A 210 5.81 -0.82 -3.23
N TYR A 211 5.36 0.37 -3.62
CA TYR A 211 4.47 0.53 -4.75
C TYR A 211 5.20 0.30 -6.08
N ALA A 212 6.45 0.75 -6.21
CA ALA A 212 7.28 0.43 -7.37
C ALA A 212 7.38 -1.09 -7.55
N GLU A 213 7.74 -1.83 -6.49
CA GLU A 213 7.80 -3.29 -6.52
C GLU A 213 6.45 -3.93 -6.87
N LYS A 214 5.34 -3.41 -6.33
CA LYS A 214 3.99 -3.90 -6.63
C LYS A 214 3.64 -3.80 -8.12
N VAL A 215 4.10 -2.75 -8.81
CA VAL A 215 3.73 -2.49 -10.21
C VAL A 215 4.75 -3.07 -11.20
N TYR A 216 6.03 -2.86 -10.96
CA TYR A 216 7.11 -3.17 -11.90
C TYR A 216 8.02 -4.33 -11.46
N GLY A 217 7.89 -4.77 -10.20
CA GLY A 217 8.68 -5.84 -9.62
C GLY A 217 8.13 -7.22 -9.90
N GLU A 218 8.23 -8.09 -8.91
CA GLU A 218 7.68 -9.45 -8.90
C GLU A 218 6.33 -9.45 -8.18
N ASP A 219 5.31 -10.03 -8.81
CA ASP A 219 3.98 -10.18 -8.19
C ASP A 219 3.95 -11.31 -7.16
N THR A 220 2.83 -11.44 -6.44
CA THR A 220 2.68 -12.45 -5.38
C THR A 220 2.67 -13.90 -5.90
N LEU A 221 2.55 -14.10 -7.21
CA LEU A 221 2.61 -15.40 -7.87
C LEU A 221 4.02 -15.69 -8.44
N GLY A 222 4.99 -14.80 -8.24
CA GLY A 222 6.35 -14.92 -8.74
C GLY A 222 6.50 -14.49 -10.21
N ASN A 223 5.49 -13.90 -10.83
CA ASN A 223 5.61 -13.39 -12.20
C ASN A 223 6.31 -12.03 -12.17
N ARG A 224 7.00 -11.70 -13.26
CA ARG A 224 7.64 -10.40 -13.46
C ARG A 224 7.10 -9.76 -14.74
N PRO A 225 5.90 -9.17 -14.75
CA PRO A 225 5.26 -8.66 -15.96
C PRO A 225 6.14 -7.66 -16.74
N HIS A 226 6.99 -6.93 -16.02
CA HIS A 226 7.95 -5.97 -16.57
C HIS A 226 9.42 -6.44 -16.50
N GLY A 227 9.67 -7.70 -16.19
CA GLY A 227 11.03 -8.24 -16.04
C GLY A 227 11.69 -7.88 -14.70
N GLY A 228 10.96 -7.23 -13.79
CA GLY A 228 11.46 -6.75 -12.51
C GLY A 228 12.13 -5.38 -12.61
N ILE A 229 12.38 -4.76 -11.45
CA ILE A 229 13.08 -3.47 -11.34
C ILE A 229 14.59 -3.68 -11.38
N GLU A 230 15.29 -2.99 -12.27
CA GLU A 230 16.74 -2.98 -12.34
C GLU A 230 17.35 -1.78 -11.60
N SER A 231 16.72 -0.62 -11.72
CA SER A 231 17.13 0.61 -11.02
C SER A 231 16.01 1.63 -10.98
N HIS A 232 16.19 2.69 -10.21
CA HIS A 232 15.32 3.85 -10.24
C HIS A 232 16.11 5.16 -10.10
N LYS A 233 15.50 6.26 -10.51
CA LYS A 233 16.00 7.63 -10.31
C LYS A 233 14.91 8.47 -9.65
N VAL A 234 15.26 9.14 -8.55
CA VAL A 234 14.36 10.10 -7.90
C VAL A 234 14.25 11.36 -8.77
N LEU A 235 13.03 11.70 -9.17
CA LEU A 235 12.72 12.90 -9.97
C LEU A 235 12.15 14.03 -9.12
N LYS A 236 11.27 13.72 -8.15
CA LYS A 236 10.71 14.68 -7.18
C LYS A 236 10.77 14.08 -5.77
N SER A 237 11.06 14.91 -4.77
CA SER A 237 10.96 14.59 -3.34
C SER A 237 10.80 15.90 -2.58
N GLN A 238 9.55 16.32 -2.34
CA GLN A 238 9.27 17.67 -1.83
C GLN A 238 7.93 17.75 -1.09
N ASN A 239 7.77 18.80 -0.29
CA ASN A 239 6.47 19.18 0.25
C ASN A 239 5.46 19.46 -0.88
N PHE A 240 4.21 19.08 -0.66
CA PHE A 240 3.14 19.24 -1.64
C PHE A 240 1.85 19.62 -0.93
N ALA A 241 1.16 20.67 -1.40
CA ALA A 241 -0.14 21.05 -0.87
C ALA A 241 -1.23 20.29 -1.62
N VAL A 242 -2.10 19.59 -0.90
CA VAL A 242 -3.10 18.69 -1.50
C VAL A 242 -4.35 18.63 -0.62
N ALA A 243 -5.53 18.74 -1.23
CA ALA A 243 -6.81 18.75 -0.51
C ALA A 243 -6.84 19.70 0.72
N GLY A 244 -6.21 20.87 0.62
CA GLY A 244 -6.11 21.84 1.72
C GLY A 244 -5.20 21.41 2.89
N LYS A 245 -4.40 20.36 2.72
CA LYS A 245 -3.47 19.81 3.71
C LYS A 245 -2.01 19.92 3.24
N ALA A 246 -1.10 19.92 4.19
CA ALA A 246 0.32 19.74 3.92
C ALA A 246 0.62 18.24 3.74
N GLY A 247 1.16 17.89 2.58
CA GLY A 247 1.59 16.55 2.21
C GLY A 247 3.03 16.51 1.71
N TYR A 248 3.41 15.35 1.19
CA TYR A 248 4.72 15.11 0.60
C TYR A 248 4.60 14.24 -0.65
N LEU A 249 5.27 14.67 -1.72
CA LEU A 249 5.27 13.99 -3.01
C LEU A 249 6.67 13.44 -3.28
N VAL A 250 6.73 12.15 -3.59
CA VAL A 250 7.91 11.50 -4.16
C VAL A 250 7.56 10.97 -5.54
N ARG A 251 8.43 11.18 -6.52
CA ARG A 251 8.30 10.63 -7.89
C ARG A 251 9.60 9.98 -8.31
N TRP A 252 9.53 8.75 -8.79
CA TRP A 252 10.65 8.00 -9.34
C TRP A 252 10.42 7.71 -10.83
N GLN A 253 11.51 7.66 -11.59
CA GLN A 253 11.59 6.94 -12.85
C GLN A 253 12.18 5.56 -12.56
N VAL A 254 11.53 4.51 -13.05
CA VAL A 254 11.89 3.10 -12.84
C VAL A 254 12.40 2.52 -14.15
N VAL A 255 13.54 1.83 -14.10
CA VAL A 255 14.08 1.03 -15.21
C VAL A 255 13.79 -0.43 -14.92
N THR A 256 13.23 -1.14 -15.90
CA THR A 256 12.79 -2.52 -15.77
C THR A 256 13.51 -3.44 -16.75
N GLY A 257 13.58 -4.73 -16.42
CA GLY A 257 14.28 -5.72 -17.25
C GLY A 257 13.60 -6.01 -18.60
N ALA A 258 12.33 -5.63 -18.75
CA ALA A 258 11.58 -5.67 -20.00
C ALA A 258 10.69 -4.43 -20.16
N GLY A 259 10.48 -4.02 -21.41
CA GLY A 259 9.67 -2.84 -21.75
C GLY A 259 10.42 -1.52 -21.53
N THR A 260 9.67 -0.42 -21.47
CA THR A 260 10.22 0.93 -21.39
C THR A 260 10.51 1.40 -19.96
N GLY A 261 10.22 0.58 -18.95
CA GLY A 261 10.08 1.04 -17.57
C GLY A 261 8.89 1.99 -17.41
N GLY A 262 8.93 2.80 -16.36
CA GLY A 262 7.82 3.69 -16.04
C GLY A 262 8.15 4.74 -15.00
N TYR A 263 7.12 5.45 -14.58
CA TYR A 263 7.15 6.47 -13.55
C TYR A 263 6.20 6.08 -12.45
N VAL A 264 6.68 6.12 -11.21
CA VAL A 264 5.83 5.95 -10.03
C VAL A 264 5.85 7.22 -9.20
N GLN A 265 4.71 7.55 -8.60
CA GLN A 265 4.59 8.66 -7.67
C GLN A 265 3.71 8.28 -6.50
N THR A 266 4.14 8.67 -5.31
CA THR A 266 3.31 8.65 -4.11
C THR A 266 3.17 10.05 -3.55
N ILE A 267 1.94 10.45 -3.27
CA ILE A 267 1.60 11.65 -2.49
C ILE A 267 1.01 11.18 -1.16
N ALA A 268 1.66 11.48 -0.05
CA ALA A 268 1.14 11.17 1.28
C ALA A 268 0.67 12.45 1.98
N PHE A 269 -0.48 12.39 2.66
CA PHE A 269 -1.04 13.52 3.40
C PHE A 269 -2.12 13.04 4.38
N PRO A 270 -2.48 13.85 5.41
CA PRO A 270 -3.62 13.55 6.26
C PRO A 270 -4.92 13.52 5.47
N SER A 271 -5.70 12.45 5.60
CA SER A 271 -7.04 12.37 5.01
C SER A 271 -7.90 13.57 5.43
N PRO A 272 -8.64 14.21 4.51
CA PRO A 272 -9.64 15.22 4.87
C PRO A 272 -10.83 14.64 5.64
N ALA A 273 -11.05 13.32 5.58
CA ALA A 273 -12.08 12.62 6.34
C ALA A 273 -11.60 12.15 7.71
N GLY A 274 -12.57 11.96 8.62
CA GLY A 274 -12.35 11.31 9.91
C GLY A 274 -11.32 12.01 10.79
N THR A 275 -10.41 11.22 11.37
CA THR A 275 -9.40 11.68 12.34
C THR A 275 -8.17 12.32 11.69
N GLY A 276 -8.10 12.38 10.37
CA GLY A 276 -6.90 12.85 9.66
C GLY A 276 -5.77 11.83 9.63
N ALA A 277 -6.09 10.53 9.68
CA ALA A 277 -5.10 9.47 9.45
C ALA A 277 -4.40 9.67 8.11
N LEU A 278 -3.12 9.30 8.02
CA LEU A 278 -2.36 9.45 6.78
C LEU A 278 -2.93 8.53 5.70
N MET A 279 -3.07 9.09 4.50
CA MET A 279 -3.45 8.37 3.29
C MET A 279 -2.38 8.58 2.21
N VAL A 280 -2.44 7.76 1.16
CA VAL A 280 -1.59 7.92 -0.02
C VAL A 280 -2.42 7.92 -1.30
N VAL A 281 -1.99 8.75 -2.27
CA VAL A 281 -2.41 8.66 -3.66
C VAL A 281 -1.20 8.23 -4.48
N ARG A 282 -1.35 7.09 -5.15
CA ARG A 282 -0.31 6.39 -5.90
C ARG A 282 -0.58 6.51 -7.39
N PHE A 283 0.48 6.70 -8.17
CA PHE A 283 0.44 6.81 -9.63
C PHE A 283 1.48 5.87 -10.21
N ALA A 284 1.14 5.14 -11.27
CA ALA A 284 2.09 4.37 -12.04
C ALA A 284 1.78 4.48 -13.54
N PHE A 285 2.64 5.16 -14.28
CA PHE A 285 2.50 5.38 -15.72
C PHE A 285 3.70 4.77 -16.44
N ASP A 286 3.46 4.02 -17.51
CA ASP A 286 4.55 3.50 -18.33
C ASP A 286 5.32 4.63 -19.03
N ALA A 287 6.59 4.40 -19.33
CA ALA A 287 7.42 5.37 -20.05
C ALA A 287 7.34 5.21 -21.60
N ALA A 288 6.33 4.49 -22.09
CA ALA A 288 6.13 4.27 -23.52
C ALA A 288 5.62 5.56 -24.21
N PRO A 289 5.93 5.79 -25.50
CA PRO A 289 5.47 6.99 -26.22
C PRO A 289 3.94 7.14 -26.28
N SER A 290 3.19 6.05 -26.19
CA SER A 290 1.72 6.03 -26.16
C SER A 290 1.14 6.23 -24.75
N ALA A 291 1.97 6.12 -23.71
CA ALA A 291 1.51 6.23 -22.34
C ALA A 291 1.25 7.70 -21.96
N PRO A 292 0.39 7.95 -20.95
CA PRO A 292 0.16 9.28 -20.43
C PRO A 292 1.45 9.95 -19.95
N GLY A 293 1.62 11.24 -20.24
CA GLY A 293 2.84 11.97 -19.87
C GLY A 293 2.88 12.38 -18.39
N LEU A 294 4.03 12.93 -17.99
CA LEU A 294 4.26 13.40 -16.62
C LEU A 294 3.40 14.62 -16.25
N GLU A 295 2.98 15.39 -17.25
CA GLU A 295 2.03 16.48 -17.13
C GLU A 295 0.66 15.98 -16.64
N VAL A 296 0.20 14.82 -17.11
CA VAL A 296 -1.07 14.23 -16.65
C VAL A 296 -0.95 13.78 -15.17
N MET A 297 0.22 13.29 -14.74
CA MET A 297 0.45 13.03 -13.31
C MET A 297 0.35 14.30 -12.46
N ASP A 298 0.87 15.42 -12.97
CA ASP A 298 0.84 16.71 -12.28
C ASP A 298 -0.59 17.28 -12.24
N GLU A 299 -1.31 17.25 -13.36
CA GLU A 299 -2.71 17.68 -13.46
C GLU A 299 -3.63 16.89 -12.51
N VAL A 300 -3.52 15.55 -12.50
CA VAL A 300 -4.32 14.72 -11.60
C VAL A 300 -3.94 14.98 -10.15
N ALA A 301 -2.65 15.10 -9.81
CA ALA A 301 -2.21 15.44 -8.45
C ALA A 301 -2.76 16.79 -7.99
N GLU A 302 -2.76 17.79 -8.86
CA GLU A 302 -3.28 19.13 -8.60
C GLU A 302 -4.82 19.18 -8.57
N SER A 303 -5.50 18.19 -9.13
CA SER A 303 -6.97 18.08 -9.10
C SER A 303 -7.52 17.55 -7.77
N ILE A 304 -6.67 17.01 -6.89
CA ILE A 304 -7.13 16.35 -5.66
C ILE A 304 -7.75 17.37 -4.68
N ARG A 305 -9.02 17.19 -4.34
CA ARG A 305 -9.79 18.07 -3.44
C ARG A 305 -10.49 17.26 -2.34
N PRO A 306 -10.89 17.89 -1.22
CA PRO A 306 -11.80 17.25 -0.28
C PRO A 306 -13.16 16.98 -0.94
N VAL A 307 -13.84 15.91 -0.54
CA VAL A 307 -15.25 15.70 -0.91
C VAL A 307 -16.09 16.90 -0.42
N GLY A 308 -16.98 17.39 -1.28
CA GLY A 308 -17.87 18.52 -0.99
C GLY A 308 -17.29 19.91 -1.30
N ASP A 309 -16.03 19.99 -1.74
CA ASP A 309 -15.43 21.24 -2.22
C ASP A 309 -15.93 21.53 -3.65
N THR A 310 -17.14 22.10 -3.77
CA THR A 310 -17.68 22.55 -5.05
C THR A 310 -17.28 24.00 -5.28
N THR A 311 -16.34 24.25 -6.20
CA THR A 311 -16.18 25.58 -6.82
C THR A 311 -17.30 25.87 -7.82
N GLY A 312 -18.54 25.60 -7.43
CA GLY A 312 -19.76 26.06 -8.10
C GLY A 312 -20.26 27.30 -7.37
N GLY A 313 -19.85 28.49 -7.82
CA GLY A 313 -20.30 29.75 -7.25
C GLY A 313 -21.83 29.88 -7.27
N GLY A 314 -22.46 29.61 -6.12
CA GLY A 314 -23.86 29.91 -5.84
C GLY A 314 -23.93 30.85 -4.64
N VAL A 315 -24.05 32.14 -4.91
CA VAL A 315 -24.27 33.19 -3.90
C VAL A 315 -25.75 33.22 -3.47
N GLY A 316 -26.00 33.31 -2.15
CA GLY A 316 -27.22 33.83 -1.51
C GLY A 316 -28.48 32.93 -1.60
N SER A 317 -29.29 32.74 -0.57
CA SER A 317 -29.69 33.73 0.45
C SER A 317 -30.20 33.03 1.70
N SER A 318 -29.73 33.49 2.86
CA SER A 318 -30.44 33.36 4.12
C SER A 318 -31.64 34.32 4.13
N ILE A 319 -32.85 33.80 3.99
CA ILE A 319 -34.08 34.46 4.46
C ILE A 319 -34.87 33.41 5.25
N GLY A 320 -34.87 33.53 6.57
CA GLY A 320 -35.88 32.90 7.42
C GLY A 320 -37.05 33.87 7.60
N PRO A 321 -38.32 33.43 7.51
CA PRO A 321 -39.43 34.30 7.85
C PRO A 321 -39.57 34.39 9.38
N GLY A 322 -39.80 35.61 9.86
CA GLY A 322 -40.33 35.90 11.18
C GLY A 322 -41.85 35.72 11.26
#